data_AF-A0A923WZS6-F1
#
_entry.id   AF-A0A923WZS6-F1
#
_cell.length_a   1.000
_cell.length_b   1.000
_cell.length_c   1.000
_cell.angle_alpha   90.00
_cell.angle_beta   90.00
_cell.angle_gamma   90.00
#
_symmetry.space_group_name_H-M   'P 1'
#
loop_
_entity.id
_entity.type
_entity.pdbx_description
1 polymer ?
#
loop_
_entity_poly.entity_id
_entity_poly.type
_entity_poly.pdbx_seq_one_letter_code
_entity_poly.pdbx_strand_id
1 'polypeptide(L)'
;MLFNLKFSQISLCIALAFSSCGLKVGEKAKDNSAIELSSVACLSTSMESLKRVFKAQALDAEVAPALNCLSTTIQAFSANIKGAHNDYFTIQELVYFLNKNIIIQGTKIPDSLANEIIKFKVSILGGRPDQFTKAELNQLGRIIDQVTPDAVELNKHMAIIVKKWDYSQLSKVEKEKKFNDAHVALTAFTDKLFSNFSKAPTEYDINSGIDLVKQFLVYGDATQEHLDHVETYRAIAVAVKKNLIGDNTPVIKNNDWPIVSRALSSTLFLIQRSAYFMKVDAVDYEFSTYNKVSRYGLMAQDIASAVFEVLDMQDERIVSHEQIAETFNVVFAAFDIKVKITTSMMKDI
;
A
#
# COMPACT_ATOMS: atom_id res chain seq x y z
N MET A 1 -26.20 31.36 72.71
CA MET A 1 -25.94 32.02 71.41
C MET A 1 -24.57 32.67 71.54
N LEU A 2 -23.43 32.02 71.31
CA LEU A 2 -22.98 31.32 70.09
C LEU A 2 -23.32 32.14 68.84
N PHE A 3 -22.38 32.96 68.35
CA PHE A 3 -21.76 32.81 67.03
C PHE A 3 -20.87 34.02 66.65
N ASN A 4 -19.72 33.70 66.04
CA ASN A 4 -18.99 34.48 65.04
C ASN A 4 -18.18 35.72 65.44
N LEU A 5 -16.88 35.50 65.70
CA LEU A 5 -15.85 36.47 65.28
C LEU A 5 -14.42 35.88 65.17
N LYS A 6 -14.22 34.71 64.54
CA LYS A 6 -12.86 34.21 64.20
C LYS A 6 -12.82 33.32 62.94
N PHE A 7 -13.34 33.79 61.81
CA PHE A 7 -13.25 33.06 60.53
C PHE A 7 -12.48 33.77 59.41
N SER A 8 -11.80 34.89 59.71
CA SER A 8 -11.11 35.70 58.68
C SER A 8 -9.59 35.47 58.57
N GLN A 9 -8.99 34.58 59.38
CA GLN A 9 -7.53 34.38 59.38
C GLN A 9 -7.07 32.97 59.00
N ILE A 10 -7.98 32.04 58.68
CA ILE A 10 -7.60 30.68 58.22
C ILE A 10 -7.58 30.59 56.67
N SER A 11 -8.17 31.56 55.96
CA SER A 11 -8.27 31.51 54.49
C SER A 11 -6.97 31.87 53.73
N LEU A 12 -5.96 32.43 54.40
CA LEU A 12 -4.71 32.84 53.74
C LEU A 12 -3.59 31.79 53.78
N CYS A 13 -3.70 30.74 54.61
CA CYS A 13 -2.67 29.70 54.70
C CYS A 13 -2.91 28.49 53.78
N ILE A 14 -4.11 28.32 53.23
CA ILE A 14 -4.44 27.17 52.34
C ILE A 14 -4.11 27.47 50.87
N ALA A 15 -3.98 28.74 50.48
CA ALA A 15 -3.66 29.13 49.10
C ALA A 15 -2.17 28.91 48.71
N LEU A 16 -1.27 28.69 49.67
CA LEU A 16 0.16 28.45 49.40
C LEU A 16 0.52 26.96 49.28
N ALA A 17 -0.40 26.04 49.60
CA ALA A 17 -0.13 24.59 49.54
C ALA A 17 -0.39 23.95 48.15
N PHE A 18 -0.89 24.70 47.17
CA PHE A 18 -1.19 24.19 45.82
C PHE A 18 -0.17 24.59 44.73
N SER A 19 1.02 25.06 45.09
CA SER A 19 2.08 25.42 44.13
C SER A 19 3.28 24.47 44.11
N SER A 20 3.18 23.25 44.66
CA SER A 20 4.22 22.21 44.55
C SER A 20 4.05 21.29 43.33
N CYS A 21 3.78 21.84 42.16
CA CYS A 21 4.19 21.17 40.92
C CYS A 21 5.68 21.43 40.72
N GLY A 22 6.49 20.40 40.97
CA GLY A 22 7.95 20.45 40.93
C GLY A 22 8.49 20.98 39.60
N LEU A 23 8.79 22.27 39.57
CA LEU A 23 9.59 22.91 38.52
C LEU A 23 11.04 22.49 38.73
N LYS A 24 11.46 21.48 37.98
CA LYS A 24 12.86 21.05 37.91
C LYS A 24 13.70 22.06 37.13
N VAL A 25 13.94 23.22 37.73
CA VAL A 25 14.82 24.26 37.19
C VAL A 25 16.25 23.90 37.57
N GLY A 26 17.07 23.52 36.59
CA GLY A 26 18.49 23.20 36.77
C GLY A 26 18.89 21.75 36.47
N GLU A 27 17.95 20.86 36.15
CA GLU A 27 18.34 19.60 35.50
C GLU A 27 18.82 19.93 34.08
N LYS A 28 20.07 19.57 33.75
CA LYS A 28 20.52 19.52 32.35
C LYS A 28 19.44 18.75 31.59
N ALA A 29 18.95 19.31 30.48
CA ALA A 29 18.04 18.61 29.58
C ALA A 29 18.57 17.19 29.43
N LYS A 30 17.77 16.20 29.84
CA LYS A 30 18.15 14.79 29.73
C LYS A 30 18.52 14.63 28.26
N ASP A 31 19.80 14.38 28.03
CA ASP A 31 20.34 14.31 26.69
C ASP A 31 19.40 13.42 25.89
N ASN A 32 18.96 13.85 24.72
CA ASN A 32 18.26 12.97 23.78
C ASN A 32 19.25 11.93 23.20
N SER A 33 20.21 11.51 24.03
CA SER A 33 21.16 10.44 23.83
C SER A 33 20.33 9.25 23.40
N ALA A 34 20.63 8.82 22.18
CA ALA A 34 20.07 7.68 21.50
C ALA A 34 19.67 6.59 22.49
N ILE A 35 18.36 6.39 22.67
CA ILE A 35 17.92 5.09 23.15
C ILE A 35 18.26 4.16 21.98
N GLU A 36 19.42 3.49 22.05
CA GLU A 36 19.67 2.30 21.26
C GLU A 36 18.66 1.26 21.71
N LEU A 37 17.49 1.31 21.08
CA LEU A 37 16.44 0.36 21.33
C LEU A 37 16.91 -0.98 20.73
N SER A 38 17.26 -1.93 21.59
CA SER A 38 17.55 -3.30 21.14
C SER A 38 16.42 -3.89 20.26
N SER A 39 15.19 -3.41 20.47
CA SER A 39 14.01 -3.76 19.70
C SER A 39 14.02 -3.27 18.24
N VAL A 40 14.93 -2.37 17.84
CA VAL A 40 15.09 -1.93 16.44
C VAL A 40 16.36 -2.46 15.77
N ALA A 41 17.15 -3.29 16.47
CA ALA A 41 18.38 -3.86 15.92
C ALA A 41 18.14 -4.73 14.67
N CYS A 42 16.95 -5.34 14.56
CA CYS A 42 16.57 -6.15 13.41
C CYS A 42 16.21 -5.34 12.16
N LEU A 43 16.03 -4.01 12.27
CA LEU A 43 15.39 -3.20 11.25
C LEU A 43 16.21 -3.15 9.96
N SER A 44 17.53 -3.00 10.05
CA SER A 44 18.41 -3.01 8.87
C SER A 44 18.32 -4.34 8.11
N THR A 45 18.42 -5.48 8.80
CA THR A 45 18.31 -6.81 8.17
C THR A 45 16.92 -7.01 7.58
N SER A 46 15.88 -6.54 8.27
CA SER A 46 14.49 -6.65 7.82
C SER A 46 14.26 -5.85 6.53
N MET A 47 14.85 -4.66 6.40
CA MET A 47 14.78 -3.88 5.17
C MET A 47 15.47 -4.59 4.01
N GLU A 48 16.60 -5.23 4.24
CA GLU A 48 17.26 -6.05 3.22
C GLU A 48 16.43 -7.26 2.80
N SER A 49 15.81 -7.96 3.75
CA SER A 49 14.88 -9.06 3.45
C SER A 49 13.70 -8.59 2.61
N LEU A 50 13.06 -7.46 2.95
CA LEU A 50 11.95 -6.91 2.18
C LEU A 50 12.38 -6.46 0.78
N LYS A 51 13.55 -5.82 0.64
CA LYS A 51 14.12 -5.52 -0.69
C LYS A 51 14.28 -6.81 -1.52
N ARG A 52 14.73 -7.90 -0.89
CA ARG A 52 14.85 -9.20 -1.56
C ARG A 52 13.49 -9.80 -1.93
N VAL A 53 12.43 -9.61 -1.14
CA VAL A 53 11.06 -10.01 -1.50
C VAL A 53 10.64 -9.34 -2.82
N PHE A 54 10.79 -8.02 -2.92
CA PHE A 54 10.48 -7.28 -4.15
C PHE A 54 11.40 -7.61 -5.34
N LYS A 55 12.54 -8.26 -5.08
CA LYS A 55 13.43 -8.78 -6.12
C LYS A 55 13.17 -10.25 -6.46
N ALA A 56 12.22 -10.91 -5.79
CA ALA A 56 11.96 -12.35 -5.82
C ALA A 56 13.19 -13.21 -5.46
N GLN A 57 13.92 -12.78 -4.42
CA GLN A 57 15.16 -13.39 -3.95
C GLN A 57 15.12 -13.76 -2.45
N ALA A 58 14.02 -13.46 -1.76
CA ALA A 58 13.86 -13.78 -0.35
C ALA A 58 13.40 -15.22 -0.15
N LEU A 59 13.95 -15.87 0.88
CA LEU A 59 13.45 -17.15 1.38
C LEU A 59 12.18 -16.92 2.20
N ASP A 60 11.25 -17.87 2.20
CA ASP A 60 10.00 -17.76 2.97
C ASP A 60 10.25 -17.51 4.47
N ALA A 61 11.32 -18.11 5.01
CA ALA A 61 11.75 -17.94 6.39
C ALA A 61 12.26 -16.52 6.71
N GLU A 62 12.52 -15.68 5.71
CA GLU A 62 12.99 -14.30 5.89
C GLU A 62 11.84 -13.29 5.95
N VAL A 63 10.66 -13.63 5.42
CA VAL A 63 9.54 -12.68 5.25
C VAL A 63 8.86 -12.36 6.57
N ALA A 64 8.41 -13.38 7.31
CA ALA A 64 7.71 -13.16 8.58
C ALA A 64 8.61 -12.46 9.62
N PRO A 65 9.88 -12.85 9.83
CA PRO A 65 10.76 -12.12 10.74
C PRO A 65 10.95 -10.64 10.35
N ALA A 66 11.03 -10.34 9.05
CA ALA A 66 11.17 -8.96 8.58
C ALA A 66 9.93 -8.10 8.88
N LEU A 67 8.73 -8.65 8.66
CA LEU A 67 7.47 -7.97 8.96
C LEU A 67 7.24 -7.84 10.47
N ASN A 68 7.54 -8.88 11.25
CA ASN A 68 7.46 -8.83 12.71
C ASN A 68 8.41 -7.79 13.31
N CYS A 69 9.61 -7.64 12.73
CA CYS A 69 10.53 -6.58 13.13
C CYS A 69 9.95 -5.18 12.87
N LEU A 70 9.31 -4.96 11.72
CA LEU A 70 8.62 -3.70 11.43
C LEU A 70 7.52 -3.40 12.44
N SER A 71 6.66 -4.39 12.71
CA SER A 71 5.59 -4.26 13.71
C SER A 71 6.15 -3.90 15.10
N THR A 72 7.18 -4.63 15.54
CA THR A 72 7.87 -4.39 16.82
C THR A 72 8.54 -3.01 16.87
N THR A 73 9.14 -2.57 15.76
CA THR A 73 9.77 -1.24 15.64
C THR A 73 8.74 -0.12 15.80
N ILE A 74 7.57 -0.25 15.17
CA ILE A 74 6.48 0.73 15.27
C ILE A 74 5.96 0.80 16.72
N GLN A 75 5.80 -0.36 17.38
CA GLN A 75 5.39 -0.42 18.78
C GLN A 75 6.45 0.20 19.70
N ALA A 76 7.73 -0.08 19.46
CA ALA A 76 8.83 0.49 20.21
C ALA A 76 8.91 2.01 20.05
N PHE A 77 8.69 2.54 18.84
CA PHE A 77 8.58 3.97 18.59
C PHE A 77 7.45 4.59 19.43
N SER A 78 6.24 4.03 19.33
CA SER A 78 5.04 4.50 20.03
C SER A 78 5.21 4.51 21.57
N ALA A 79 5.92 3.52 22.12
CA ALA A 79 6.12 3.36 23.56
C ALA A 79 7.27 4.22 24.13
N ASN A 80 8.35 4.43 23.36
CA ASN A 80 9.60 4.99 23.88
C ASN A 80 9.86 6.43 23.43
N ILE A 81 9.23 6.88 22.34
CA ILE A 81 9.34 8.26 21.88
C ILE A 81 8.23 9.07 22.53
N LYS A 82 8.61 10.17 23.21
CA LYS A 82 7.64 11.07 23.85
C LYS A 82 6.94 11.99 22.86
N GLY A 83 7.59 12.29 21.73
CA GLY A 83 7.14 13.30 20.77
C GLY A 83 7.18 14.72 21.34
N ALA A 84 7.02 15.72 20.48
CA ALA A 84 6.73 17.09 20.88
C ALA A 84 5.35 17.21 21.55
N HIS A 85 4.45 16.25 21.28
CA HIS A 85 3.10 16.18 21.80
C HIS A 85 2.84 14.81 22.46
N ASN A 86 2.04 14.81 23.53
CA ASN A 86 1.86 13.60 24.35
C ASN A 86 1.12 12.46 23.64
N ASP A 87 0.26 12.79 22.67
CA ASP A 87 -0.70 11.85 22.07
C ASP A 87 -0.46 11.57 20.59
N TYR A 88 0.43 12.32 19.95
CA TYR A 88 0.74 12.18 18.54
C TYR A 88 2.18 12.53 18.20
N PHE A 89 2.58 12.06 17.03
CA PHE A 89 3.90 12.24 16.43
C PHE A 89 3.75 12.88 15.06
N THR A 90 4.64 13.80 14.72
CA THR A 90 4.76 14.34 13.36
C THR A 90 5.44 13.32 12.45
N ILE A 91 5.24 13.46 11.14
CA ILE A 91 5.96 12.62 10.16
C ILE A 91 7.48 12.80 10.27
N GLN A 92 7.96 14.02 10.56
CA GLN A 92 9.39 14.31 10.69
C GLN A 92 10.00 13.57 11.89
N GLU A 93 9.28 13.42 13.00
CA GLU A 93 9.75 12.64 14.16
C GLU A 93 9.87 11.15 13.81
N LEU A 94 8.89 10.61 13.09
CA LEU A 94 8.94 9.22 12.63
C LEU A 94 10.08 9.00 11.63
N VAL A 95 10.21 9.87 10.63
CA VAL A 95 11.30 9.81 9.64
C VAL A 95 12.66 9.96 10.30
N TYR A 96 12.81 10.88 11.26
CA TYR A 96 14.04 11.03 12.02
C TYR A 96 14.39 9.77 12.80
N PHE A 97 13.40 9.15 13.46
CA PHE A 97 13.59 7.89 14.17
C PHE A 97 13.99 6.76 13.23
N LEU A 98 13.26 6.58 12.13
CA LEU A 98 13.55 5.54 11.14
C LEU A 98 14.94 5.76 10.54
N ASN A 99 15.26 6.97 10.08
CA ASN A 99 16.59 7.29 9.57
C ASN A 99 17.67 6.97 10.62
N LYS A 100 17.53 7.43 11.86
CA LYS A 100 18.54 7.18 12.91
C LYS A 100 18.82 5.69 13.15
N ASN A 101 17.81 4.83 12.98
CA ASN A 101 17.92 3.39 13.25
C ASN A 101 18.09 2.52 11.98
N ILE A 102 17.84 3.07 10.78
CA ILE A 102 18.00 2.41 9.46
C ILE A 102 19.33 2.77 8.79
N ILE A 103 19.95 3.93 9.11
CA ILE A 103 21.21 4.42 8.52
C ILE A 103 22.43 3.56 8.97
N ILE A 104 22.39 2.27 8.75
CA ILE A 104 23.59 1.43 8.62
C ILE A 104 24.03 1.41 7.14
N GLN A 105 23.18 1.87 6.21
CA GLN A 105 23.43 1.82 4.74
C GLN A 105 23.36 3.17 3.99
N GLY A 106 23.26 4.31 4.68
CA GLY A 106 23.44 5.64 4.05
C GLY A 106 22.24 6.22 3.28
N THR A 107 21.22 5.45 2.93
CA THR A 107 20.02 5.98 2.24
C THR A 107 19.02 6.56 3.26
N LYS A 108 18.78 7.87 3.19
CA LYS A 108 17.75 8.55 4.00
C LYS A 108 16.42 8.52 3.29
N ILE A 109 15.33 8.34 4.05
CA ILE A 109 13.96 8.52 3.52
C ILE A 109 13.81 9.98 3.08
N PRO A 110 13.51 10.25 1.79
CA PRO A 110 13.33 11.62 1.31
C PRO A 110 11.98 12.19 1.74
N ASP A 111 11.90 13.51 1.89
CA ASP A 111 10.67 14.20 2.30
C ASP A 111 9.50 13.94 1.34
N SER A 112 9.78 13.76 0.04
CA SER A 112 8.76 13.41 -0.95
C SER A 112 8.10 12.07 -0.65
N LEU A 113 8.87 11.04 -0.31
CA LEU A 113 8.35 9.73 0.08
C LEU A 113 7.59 9.82 1.41
N ALA A 114 8.13 10.55 2.39
CA ALA A 114 7.48 10.76 3.68
C ALA A 114 6.09 11.42 3.53
N ASN A 115 5.99 12.41 2.65
CA ASN A 115 4.73 13.10 2.35
C ASN A 115 3.71 12.18 1.66
N GLU A 116 4.13 11.33 0.73
CA GLU A 116 3.21 10.36 0.12
C GLU A 116 2.76 9.29 1.12
N ILE A 117 3.65 8.85 2.01
CA ILE A 117 3.31 7.90 3.09
C ILE A 117 2.22 8.49 4.00
N ILE A 118 2.32 9.77 4.37
CA ILE A 118 1.33 10.35 5.28
C ILE A 118 -0.04 10.55 4.62
N LYS A 119 -0.07 10.87 3.31
CA LYS A 119 -1.33 10.91 2.56
C LYS A 119 -2.00 9.54 2.53
N PHE A 120 -1.24 8.50 2.22
CA PHE A 120 -1.76 7.14 2.14
C PHE A 120 -2.16 6.59 3.51
N LYS A 121 -1.43 6.97 4.57
CA LYS A 121 -1.79 6.63 5.95
C LYS A 121 -3.24 7.01 6.28
N VAL A 122 -3.73 8.16 5.80
CA VAL A 122 -5.13 8.57 6.05
C VAL A 122 -6.11 7.53 5.50
N SER A 123 -5.84 6.92 4.35
CA SER A 123 -6.69 5.86 3.80
C SER A 123 -6.69 4.59 4.63
N ILE A 124 -5.53 4.21 5.17
CA ILE A 124 -5.38 2.98 5.95
C ILE A 124 -5.94 3.15 7.37
N LEU A 125 -5.58 4.25 8.03
CA LEU A 125 -5.76 4.43 9.47
C LEU A 125 -6.80 5.52 9.80
N GLY A 126 -7.17 6.35 8.82
CA GLY A 126 -8.00 7.54 9.05
C GLY A 126 -7.20 8.69 9.68
N GLY A 127 -7.93 9.51 10.42
CA GLY A 127 -7.36 10.59 11.21
C GLY A 127 -6.82 11.74 10.38
N ARG A 128 -5.79 12.41 10.91
CA ARG A 128 -5.25 13.65 10.32
C ARG A 128 -4.06 13.39 9.39
N PRO A 129 -3.89 14.20 8.32
CA PRO A 129 -2.82 14.04 7.32
C PRO A 129 -1.46 14.60 7.74
N ASP A 130 -1.32 15.12 8.96
CA ASP A 130 -0.11 15.80 9.46
C ASP A 130 0.53 15.11 10.68
N GLN A 131 -0.10 14.05 11.20
CA GLN A 131 0.34 13.39 12.43
C GLN A 131 -0.03 11.91 12.48
N PHE A 132 0.67 11.15 13.32
CA PHE A 132 0.36 9.78 13.73
C PHE A 132 0.03 9.77 15.22
N THR A 133 -1.17 9.35 15.58
CA THR A 133 -1.53 9.08 16.98
C THR A 133 -0.95 7.74 17.43
N LYS A 134 -0.79 7.57 18.74
CA LYS A 134 -0.40 6.26 19.32
C LYS A 134 -1.37 5.13 18.94
N ALA A 135 -2.66 5.43 18.85
CA ALA A 135 -3.68 4.47 18.46
C ALA A 135 -3.50 4.00 17.01
N GLU A 136 -3.21 4.94 16.09
CA GLU A 136 -2.94 4.65 14.68
C GLU A 136 -1.68 3.78 14.52
N LEU A 137 -0.60 4.07 15.25
CA LEU A 137 0.63 3.26 15.22
C LEU A 137 0.40 1.83 15.74
N ASN A 138 -0.38 1.69 16.82
CA ASN A 138 -0.75 0.37 17.33
C ASN A 138 -1.65 -0.40 16.35
N GLN A 139 -2.55 0.30 15.66
CA GLN A 139 -3.35 -0.30 14.59
C GLN A 139 -2.47 -0.75 13.42
N LEU A 140 -1.50 0.06 12.99
CA LEU A 140 -0.57 -0.31 11.92
C LEU A 140 0.21 -1.58 12.25
N GLY A 141 0.74 -1.71 13.49
CA GLY A 141 1.39 -2.94 13.95
C GLY A 141 0.48 -4.17 13.83
N ARG A 142 -0.78 -4.06 14.28
CA ARG A 142 -1.76 -5.15 14.15
C ARG A 142 -2.07 -5.51 12.70
N ILE A 143 -2.15 -4.52 11.81
CA ILE A 143 -2.38 -4.76 10.38
C ILE A 143 -1.21 -5.58 9.81
N ILE A 144 0.03 -5.19 10.11
CA ILE A 144 1.24 -5.93 9.70
C ILE A 144 1.17 -7.37 10.18
N ASP A 145 0.87 -7.60 11.46
CA ASP A 145 0.78 -8.95 12.03
C ASP A 145 -0.30 -9.79 11.31
N GLN A 146 -1.45 -9.18 10.99
CA GLN A 146 -2.57 -9.87 10.32
C GLN A 146 -2.31 -10.24 8.87
N VAL A 147 -1.56 -9.42 8.12
CA VAL A 147 -1.26 -9.68 6.70
C VAL A 147 0.01 -10.51 6.51
N THR A 148 0.80 -10.71 7.57
CA THR A 148 2.07 -11.44 7.51
C THR A 148 1.92 -12.88 6.95
N PRO A 149 0.93 -13.69 7.36
CA PRO A 149 0.76 -15.03 6.80
C PRO A 149 0.51 -15.01 5.28
N ASP A 150 -0.35 -14.11 4.81
CA ASP A 150 -0.65 -13.96 3.37
C ASP A 150 0.58 -13.42 2.60
N ALA A 151 1.39 -12.55 3.21
CA ALA A 151 2.63 -12.07 2.62
C ALA A 151 3.67 -13.19 2.46
N VAL A 152 3.75 -14.12 3.43
CA VAL A 152 4.62 -15.31 3.33
C VAL A 152 4.14 -16.22 2.20
N GLU A 153 2.83 -16.43 2.07
CA GLU A 153 2.27 -17.22 0.96
C GLU A 153 2.57 -16.54 -0.39
N LEU A 154 2.36 -15.22 -0.46
CA LEU A 154 2.63 -14.42 -1.65
C LEU A 154 4.10 -14.50 -2.08
N ASN A 155 5.04 -14.57 -1.13
CA ASN A 155 6.48 -14.67 -1.42
C ASN A 155 6.83 -15.82 -2.37
N LYS A 156 6.15 -16.96 -2.22
CA LYS A 156 6.32 -18.15 -3.08
C LYS A 156 6.02 -17.87 -4.55
N HIS A 157 5.23 -16.84 -4.82
CA HIS A 157 4.78 -16.42 -6.14
C HIS A 157 5.44 -15.13 -6.62
N MET A 158 6.32 -14.51 -5.82
CA MET A 158 6.89 -13.20 -6.15
C MET A 158 7.66 -13.19 -7.46
N ALA A 159 8.32 -14.29 -7.85
CA ALA A 159 9.00 -14.39 -9.14
C ALA A 159 8.04 -14.13 -10.33
N ILE A 160 6.80 -14.64 -10.24
CA ILE A 160 5.76 -14.37 -11.23
C ILE A 160 5.39 -12.89 -11.14
N ILE A 161 5.15 -12.39 -9.93
CA ILE A 161 4.61 -11.05 -9.71
C ILE A 161 5.54 -9.94 -10.22
N VAL A 162 6.85 -10.11 -10.00
CA VAL A 162 7.87 -9.12 -10.36
C VAL A 162 8.51 -9.38 -11.74
N LYS A 163 7.85 -10.19 -12.59
CA LYS A 163 8.28 -10.45 -13.98
C LYS A 163 9.66 -11.12 -14.11
N LYS A 164 10.04 -11.98 -13.15
CA LYS A 164 11.34 -12.70 -13.12
C LYS A 164 11.20 -14.21 -13.18
N TRP A 165 10.02 -14.71 -13.49
CA TRP A 165 9.76 -16.15 -13.50
C TRP A 165 10.39 -16.82 -14.72
N ASP A 166 11.24 -17.82 -14.48
CA ASP A 166 11.66 -18.78 -15.50
C ASP A 166 10.63 -19.91 -15.61
N TYR A 167 9.99 -19.99 -16.76
CA TYR A 167 8.97 -20.98 -17.11
C TYR A 167 9.40 -21.88 -18.28
N SER A 168 10.68 -21.86 -18.66
CA SER A 168 11.20 -22.59 -19.84
C SER A 168 11.00 -24.12 -19.74
N GLN A 169 10.99 -24.66 -18.52
CA GLN A 169 10.86 -26.10 -18.26
C GLN A 169 9.42 -26.57 -18.01
N LEU A 170 8.43 -25.68 -18.11
CA LEU A 170 7.06 -26.00 -17.77
C LEU A 170 6.22 -26.29 -19.00
N SER A 171 5.32 -27.27 -18.90
CA SER A 171 4.26 -27.44 -19.90
C SER A 171 3.32 -26.24 -19.88
N LYS A 172 2.57 -26.03 -20.97
CA LYS A 172 1.57 -24.97 -21.08
C LYS A 172 0.56 -24.99 -19.93
N VAL A 173 0.09 -26.19 -19.54
CA VAL A 173 -0.91 -26.37 -18.48
C VAL A 173 -0.32 -26.01 -17.11
N GLU A 174 0.91 -26.44 -16.82
CA GLU A 174 1.59 -26.11 -15.57
C GLU A 174 1.91 -24.62 -15.46
N LYS A 175 2.31 -24.00 -16.59
CA LYS A 175 2.52 -22.56 -16.67
C LYS A 175 1.24 -21.81 -16.34
N GLU A 176 0.12 -22.15 -16.97
CA GLU A 176 -1.18 -21.50 -16.70
C GLU A 176 -1.60 -21.68 -15.24
N LYS A 177 -1.46 -22.90 -14.71
CA LYS A 177 -1.82 -23.19 -13.32
C LYS A 177 -1.00 -22.35 -12.33
N LYS A 178 0.33 -22.36 -12.43
CA LYS A 178 1.20 -21.58 -11.53
C LYS A 178 0.97 -20.07 -11.64
N PHE A 179 0.66 -19.59 -12.84
CA PHE A 179 0.32 -18.20 -13.08
C PHE A 179 -1.00 -17.81 -12.37
N ASN A 180 -2.02 -18.66 -12.47
CA ASN A 180 -3.29 -18.45 -11.78
C ASN A 180 -3.16 -18.58 -10.25
N ASP A 181 -2.38 -19.53 -9.75
CA ASP A 181 -2.09 -19.67 -8.32
C ASP A 181 -1.46 -18.37 -7.75
N ALA A 182 -0.55 -17.74 -8.51
CA ALA A 182 0.03 -16.45 -8.14
C ALA A 182 -1.01 -15.32 -8.06
N HIS A 183 -1.97 -15.30 -8.99
CA HIS A 183 -3.05 -14.31 -8.97
C HIS A 183 -3.98 -14.50 -7.78
N VAL A 184 -4.31 -15.75 -7.44
CA VAL A 184 -5.13 -16.06 -6.26
C VAL A 184 -4.42 -15.63 -4.98
N ALA A 185 -3.13 -15.94 -4.83
CA ALA A 185 -2.34 -15.51 -3.69
C ALA A 185 -2.25 -13.98 -3.58
N LEU A 186 -2.03 -13.28 -4.70
CA LEU A 186 -2.00 -11.83 -4.74
C LEU A 186 -3.34 -11.22 -4.31
N THR A 187 -4.44 -11.74 -4.85
CA THR A 187 -5.78 -11.27 -4.52
C THR A 187 -6.10 -11.49 -3.04
N ALA A 188 -5.79 -12.66 -2.49
CA ALA A 188 -5.99 -12.95 -1.08
C ALA A 188 -5.21 -11.96 -0.18
N PHE A 189 -3.94 -11.69 -0.53
CA PHE A 189 -3.12 -10.72 0.17
C PHE A 189 -3.70 -9.30 0.08
N THR A 190 -4.08 -8.84 -1.11
CA THR A 190 -4.65 -7.49 -1.28
C THR A 190 -5.97 -7.37 -0.55
N ASP A 191 -6.90 -8.32 -0.69
CA ASP A 191 -8.20 -8.26 -0.01
C ASP A 191 -8.04 -8.23 1.50
N LYS A 192 -7.10 -9.01 2.06
CA LYS A 192 -6.77 -8.94 3.48
C LYS A 192 -6.21 -7.57 3.86
N LEU A 193 -5.27 -7.03 3.09
CA LEU A 193 -4.66 -5.72 3.36
C LEU A 193 -5.71 -4.60 3.32
N PHE A 194 -6.52 -4.54 2.25
CA PHE A 194 -7.52 -3.48 2.06
C PHE A 194 -8.74 -3.64 2.99
N SER A 195 -9.06 -4.86 3.45
CA SER A 195 -10.13 -5.05 4.45
C SER A 195 -9.87 -4.30 5.76
N ASN A 196 -8.59 -4.07 6.06
CA ASN A 196 -8.11 -3.35 7.24
C ASN A 196 -8.12 -1.81 7.11
N PHE A 197 -8.44 -1.28 5.92
CA PHE A 197 -8.46 0.17 5.70
C PHE A 197 -9.57 0.83 6.51
N SER A 198 -9.37 2.11 6.81
CA SER A 198 -10.26 2.88 7.66
C SER A 198 -11.68 2.90 7.11
N LYS A 199 -12.65 2.70 8.01
CA LYS A 199 -14.08 2.85 7.69
C LYS A 199 -14.56 4.29 7.92
N ALA A 200 -13.76 5.13 8.58
CA ALA A 200 -14.09 6.54 8.82
C ALA A 200 -14.03 7.33 7.50
N PRO A 201 -14.97 8.26 7.20
CA PRO A 201 -15.02 9.03 5.96
C PRO A 201 -13.65 9.62 5.56
N THR A 202 -13.02 9.04 4.54
CA THR A 202 -11.78 9.53 3.96
C THR A 202 -11.88 9.52 2.45
N GLU A 203 -11.11 10.43 1.85
CA GLU A 203 -10.96 10.58 0.42
C GLU A 203 -9.49 10.43 0.07
N TYR A 204 -9.20 9.65 -0.96
CA TYR A 204 -7.84 9.43 -1.44
C TYR A 204 -7.78 9.52 -2.95
N ASP A 205 -6.95 10.43 -3.47
CA ASP A 205 -6.75 10.53 -4.91
C ASP A 205 -5.90 9.34 -5.41
N ILE A 206 -6.42 8.56 -6.35
CA ILE A 206 -5.69 7.44 -6.96
C ILE A 206 -4.33 7.87 -7.53
N ASN A 207 -4.20 9.12 -8.00
CA ASN A 207 -2.93 9.66 -8.47
C ASN A 207 -1.88 9.73 -7.36
N SER A 208 -2.29 10.04 -6.12
CA SER A 208 -1.39 10.01 -4.96
C SER A 208 -0.94 8.58 -4.65
N GLY A 209 -1.78 7.57 -4.91
CA GLY A 209 -1.39 6.16 -4.81
C GLY A 209 -0.31 5.77 -5.78
N ILE A 210 -0.44 6.23 -7.03
CA ILE A 210 0.59 6.00 -8.05
C ILE A 210 1.86 6.79 -7.72
N ASP A 211 1.74 8.03 -7.23
CA ASP A 211 2.89 8.83 -6.82
C ASP A 211 3.65 8.19 -5.66
N LEU A 212 2.95 7.60 -4.69
CA LEU A 212 3.56 6.81 -3.62
C LEU A 212 4.38 5.64 -4.18
N VAL A 213 3.81 4.87 -5.11
CA VAL A 213 4.52 3.75 -5.76
C VAL A 213 5.77 4.26 -6.47
N LYS A 214 5.68 5.39 -7.20
CA LYS A 214 6.85 6.01 -7.84
C LYS A 214 7.92 6.43 -6.84
N GLN A 215 7.54 7.04 -5.71
CA GLN A 215 8.50 7.44 -4.69
C GLN A 215 9.19 6.23 -4.06
N PHE A 216 8.49 5.11 -3.84
CA PHE A 216 9.11 3.86 -3.40
C PHE A 216 10.08 3.29 -4.43
N LEU A 217 9.73 3.34 -5.72
CA LEU A 217 10.62 2.89 -6.79
C LEU A 217 11.88 3.76 -6.89
N VAL A 218 11.75 5.08 -6.82
CA VAL A 218 12.89 6.01 -6.79
C VAL A 218 13.77 5.74 -5.59
N TYR A 219 13.18 5.53 -4.41
CA TYR A 219 13.92 5.17 -3.19
C TYR A 219 14.63 3.81 -3.29
N GLY A 220 14.11 2.89 -4.11
CA GLY A 220 14.68 1.58 -4.40
C GLY A 220 15.62 1.55 -5.61
N ASP A 221 16.13 2.69 -6.07
CA ASP A 221 17.05 2.84 -7.21
C ASP A 221 16.48 2.32 -8.55
N ALA A 222 15.17 2.47 -8.76
CA ALA A 222 14.54 2.06 -10.01
C ALA A 222 15.00 2.90 -11.22
N THR A 223 15.14 2.24 -12.38
CA THR A 223 15.47 2.90 -13.65
C THR A 223 14.31 3.72 -14.21
N GLN A 224 14.58 4.61 -15.18
CA GLN A 224 13.54 5.40 -15.86
C GLN A 224 12.47 4.51 -16.50
N GLU A 225 12.86 3.36 -17.07
CA GLU A 225 11.93 2.39 -17.66
C GLU A 225 10.89 1.87 -16.63
N HIS A 226 11.31 1.64 -15.38
CA HIS A 226 10.37 1.24 -14.33
C HIS A 226 9.35 2.35 -14.02
N LEU A 227 9.80 3.61 -14.04
CA LEU A 227 8.94 4.77 -13.79
C LEU A 227 7.94 4.99 -14.94
N ASP A 228 8.39 4.83 -16.19
CA ASP A 228 7.55 4.93 -17.38
C ASP A 228 6.47 3.82 -17.40
N HIS A 229 6.82 2.61 -16.96
CA HIS A 229 5.84 1.54 -16.77
C HIS A 229 4.77 1.90 -15.72
N VAL A 230 5.15 2.52 -14.60
CA VAL A 230 4.17 2.97 -13.59
C VAL A 230 3.23 4.04 -14.15
N GLU A 231 3.74 4.97 -14.95
CA GLU A 231 2.91 5.99 -15.61
C GLU A 231 1.92 5.38 -16.62
N THR A 232 2.33 4.33 -17.33
CA THR A 232 1.41 3.57 -18.21
C THR A 232 0.23 2.99 -17.40
N TYR A 233 0.49 2.53 -16.18
CA TYR A 233 -0.56 1.97 -15.31
C TYR A 233 -1.41 3.04 -14.62
N ARG A 234 -0.93 4.29 -14.53
CA ARG A 234 -1.73 5.42 -14.03
C ARG A 234 -3.01 5.59 -14.84
N ALA A 235 -2.91 5.57 -16.17
CA ALA A 235 -4.06 5.75 -17.05
C ALA A 235 -5.13 4.67 -16.81
N ILE A 236 -4.70 3.41 -16.66
CA ILE A 236 -5.59 2.29 -16.34
C ILE A 236 -6.26 2.50 -14.98
N ALA A 237 -5.47 2.78 -13.93
CA ALA A 237 -5.99 2.95 -12.58
C ALA A 237 -7.01 4.09 -12.48
N VAL A 238 -6.72 5.23 -13.15
CA VAL A 238 -7.64 6.37 -13.23
C VAL A 238 -8.90 6.01 -14.00
N ALA A 239 -8.78 5.36 -15.16
CA ALA A 239 -9.93 4.97 -15.97
C ALA A 239 -10.84 4.00 -15.20
N VAL A 240 -10.28 2.95 -14.60
CA VAL A 240 -11.03 2.00 -13.78
C VAL A 240 -11.71 2.70 -12.60
N LYS A 241 -11.01 3.59 -11.89
CA LYS A 241 -11.62 4.31 -10.77
C LYS A 241 -12.77 5.22 -11.21
N LYS A 242 -12.55 6.05 -12.23
CA LYS A 242 -13.53 7.02 -12.70
C LYS A 242 -14.76 6.35 -13.34
N ASN A 243 -14.52 5.30 -14.11
CA ASN A 243 -15.55 4.75 -14.98
C ASN A 243 -16.25 3.53 -14.39
N LEU A 244 -15.58 2.74 -13.53
CA LEU A 244 -16.15 1.49 -13.02
C LEU A 244 -16.46 1.50 -11.52
N ILE A 245 -15.82 2.36 -10.72
CA ILE A 245 -15.88 2.28 -9.26
C ILE A 245 -16.53 3.50 -8.60
N GLY A 246 -16.49 4.70 -9.20
CA GLY A 246 -17.01 5.90 -8.57
C GLY A 246 -17.72 6.87 -9.48
N ASP A 247 -18.03 8.04 -8.92
CA ASP A 247 -18.85 9.09 -9.53
C ASP A 247 -18.10 9.91 -10.60
N ASN A 248 -17.36 9.25 -11.51
CA ASN A 248 -16.51 9.90 -12.53
C ASN A 248 -15.38 10.79 -11.94
N THR A 249 -14.91 10.46 -10.74
CA THR A 249 -13.80 11.15 -10.06
C THR A 249 -12.63 10.18 -9.79
N PRO A 250 -11.37 10.68 -9.76
CA PRO A 250 -10.21 9.88 -9.38
C PRO A 250 -10.13 9.62 -7.85
N VAL A 251 -11.11 10.10 -7.09
CA VAL A 251 -11.14 10.03 -5.63
C VAL A 251 -11.73 8.69 -5.18
N ILE A 252 -11.00 8.00 -4.32
CA ILE A 252 -11.35 6.75 -3.65
C ILE A 252 -11.97 7.09 -2.30
N LYS A 253 -13.24 6.71 -2.14
CA LYS A 253 -13.95 6.76 -0.86
C LYS A 253 -13.74 5.45 -0.11
N ASN A 254 -14.02 5.40 1.18
CA ASN A 254 -13.73 4.21 2.00
C ASN A 254 -14.41 2.93 1.51
N ASN A 255 -15.64 3.07 1.02
CA ASN A 255 -16.44 1.93 0.54
C ASN A 255 -15.91 1.41 -0.79
N ASP A 256 -15.08 2.18 -1.49
CA ASP A 256 -14.49 1.81 -2.77
C ASP A 256 -13.31 0.83 -2.57
N TRP A 257 -12.66 0.81 -1.39
CA TRP A 257 -11.42 0.06 -1.18
C TRP A 257 -11.50 -1.45 -1.47
N PRO A 258 -12.57 -2.18 -1.11
CA PRO A 258 -12.72 -3.58 -1.51
C PRO A 258 -12.72 -3.76 -3.04
N ILE A 259 -13.38 -2.86 -3.76
CA ILE A 259 -13.47 -2.90 -5.22
C ILE A 259 -12.14 -2.49 -5.86
N VAL A 260 -11.48 -1.47 -5.28
CA VAL A 260 -10.14 -1.04 -5.69
C VAL A 260 -9.10 -2.15 -5.48
N SER A 261 -9.18 -2.90 -4.38
CA SER A 261 -8.33 -4.08 -4.13
C SER A 261 -8.42 -5.06 -5.29
N ARG A 262 -9.65 -5.39 -5.69
CA ARG A 262 -9.91 -6.33 -6.77
C ARG A 262 -9.47 -5.81 -8.13
N ALA A 263 -9.79 -4.56 -8.42
CA ALA A 263 -9.32 -3.89 -9.63
C ALA A 263 -7.78 -3.88 -9.73
N LEU A 264 -7.08 -3.64 -8.62
CA LEU A 264 -5.62 -3.65 -8.55
C LEU A 264 -5.05 -5.04 -8.84
N SER A 265 -5.54 -6.08 -8.16
CA SER A 265 -5.04 -7.45 -8.35
C SER A 265 -5.30 -7.94 -9.78
N SER A 266 -6.48 -7.67 -10.34
CA SER A 266 -6.85 -8.05 -11.71
C SER A 266 -6.07 -7.24 -12.76
N THR A 267 -5.83 -5.95 -12.53
CA THR A 267 -4.97 -5.14 -13.43
C THR A 267 -3.53 -5.66 -13.42
N LEU A 268 -2.97 -5.95 -12.24
CA LEU A 268 -1.61 -6.49 -12.13
C LEU A 268 -1.48 -7.88 -12.79
N PHE A 269 -2.53 -8.71 -12.69
CA PHE A 269 -2.61 -9.96 -13.42
C PHE A 269 -2.57 -9.78 -14.93
N LEU A 270 -3.38 -8.87 -15.49
CA LEU A 270 -3.37 -8.56 -16.93
C LEU A 270 -2.00 -8.08 -17.39
N ILE A 271 -1.34 -7.25 -16.59
CA ILE A 271 0.01 -6.76 -16.84
C ILE A 271 1.01 -7.91 -16.96
N GLN A 272 0.99 -8.82 -15.99
CA GLN A 272 1.90 -9.97 -15.99
C GLN A 272 1.55 -10.94 -17.12
N ARG A 273 0.26 -11.13 -17.41
CA ARG A 273 -0.21 -12.00 -18.47
C ARG A 273 0.27 -11.52 -19.84
N SER A 274 0.17 -10.22 -20.09
CA SER A 274 0.74 -9.60 -21.28
C SER A 274 2.25 -9.86 -21.37
N ALA A 275 2.99 -9.69 -20.27
CA ALA A 275 4.44 -9.93 -20.26
C ALA A 275 4.80 -11.41 -20.54
N TYR A 276 4.10 -12.37 -19.93
CA TYR A 276 4.46 -13.79 -19.99
C TYR A 276 3.83 -14.58 -21.13
N PHE A 277 2.73 -14.12 -21.72
CA PHE A 277 1.98 -14.88 -22.71
C PHE A 277 1.84 -14.14 -24.05
N MET A 278 1.95 -12.81 -24.05
CA MET A 278 1.83 -12.00 -25.27
C MET A 278 3.19 -11.58 -25.84
N LYS A 279 4.10 -11.06 -24.99
CA LYS A 279 5.39 -10.48 -25.42
C LYS A 279 6.53 -11.50 -25.62
N VAL A 280 6.23 -12.79 -25.75
CA VAL A 280 7.28 -13.82 -25.82
C VAL A 280 7.63 -14.15 -27.27
N ASP A 281 8.85 -13.78 -27.66
CA ASP A 281 9.62 -14.36 -28.78
C ASP A 281 10.06 -15.78 -28.41
N ALA A 282 9.10 -16.68 -28.16
CA ALA A 282 9.44 -18.06 -27.87
C ALA A 282 9.86 -18.72 -29.17
N VAL A 283 11.15 -19.06 -29.25
CA VAL A 283 11.82 -19.77 -30.36
C VAL A 283 11.12 -21.10 -30.70
N ASP A 284 10.34 -21.65 -29.77
CA ASP A 284 9.60 -22.92 -29.92
C ASP A 284 8.10 -22.76 -30.20
N TYR A 285 7.58 -21.53 -30.27
CA TYR A 285 6.20 -21.31 -30.71
C TYR A 285 6.21 -21.04 -32.21
N GLU A 286 5.90 -22.06 -33.00
CA GLU A 286 5.59 -21.91 -34.43
C GLU A 286 4.66 -20.71 -34.61
N PHE A 287 5.20 -19.67 -35.25
CA PHE A 287 4.53 -18.43 -35.62
C PHE A 287 3.50 -18.71 -36.73
N SER A 288 2.44 -19.45 -36.42
CA SER A 288 1.22 -19.43 -37.22
C SER A 288 0.39 -18.22 -36.78
N THR A 289 -0.17 -17.49 -37.75
CA THR A 289 -1.10 -16.37 -37.52
C THR A 289 -2.26 -16.77 -36.58
N TYR A 290 -2.65 -18.04 -36.60
CA TYR A 290 -3.65 -18.64 -35.70
C TYR A 290 -3.26 -18.56 -34.22
N ASN A 291 -2.01 -18.86 -33.89
CA ASN A 291 -1.48 -18.77 -32.52
C ASN A 291 -1.42 -17.33 -32.00
N LYS A 292 -1.34 -16.33 -32.89
CA LYS A 292 -1.37 -14.91 -32.51
C LYS A 292 -2.80 -14.45 -32.21
N VAL A 293 -3.76 -14.78 -33.07
CA VAL A 293 -5.17 -14.43 -32.88
C VAL A 293 -5.75 -15.07 -31.62
N SER A 294 -5.46 -16.35 -31.37
CA SER A 294 -5.90 -17.04 -30.15
C SER A 294 -5.37 -16.39 -28.87
N ARG A 295 -4.11 -15.91 -28.87
CA ARG A 295 -3.51 -15.19 -27.74
C ARG A 295 -4.20 -13.84 -27.45
N TYR A 296 -4.47 -13.05 -28.49
CA TYR A 296 -5.24 -11.81 -28.32
C TYR A 296 -6.68 -12.06 -27.90
N GLY A 297 -7.30 -13.15 -28.39
CA GLY A 297 -8.64 -13.56 -27.97
C GLY A 297 -8.71 -13.89 -26.47
N LEU A 298 -7.73 -14.65 -25.96
CA LEU A 298 -7.62 -14.92 -24.52
C LEU A 298 -7.39 -13.63 -23.73
N MET A 299 -6.42 -12.79 -24.12
CA MET A 299 -6.19 -11.52 -23.43
C MET A 299 -7.42 -10.62 -23.41
N ALA A 300 -8.20 -10.56 -24.51
CA ALA A 300 -9.45 -9.82 -24.55
C ALA A 300 -10.51 -10.40 -23.61
N GLN A 301 -10.60 -11.74 -23.51
CA GLN A 301 -11.46 -12.42 -22.55
C GLN A 301 -11.04 -12.09 -21.11
N ASP A 302 -9.75 -12.13 -20.78
CA ASP A 302 -9.26 -11.82 -19.43
C ASP A 302 -9.50 -10.35 -19.06
N ILE A 303 -9.32 -9.42 -20.02
CA ILE A 303 -9.65 -8.00 -19.82
C ILE A 303 -11.15 -7.85 -19.54
N ALA A 304 -12.00 -8.52 -20.32
CA ALA A 304 -13.44 -8.49 -20.10
C ALA A 304 -13.81 -9.05 -18.73
N SER A 305 -13.25 -10.21 -18.35
CA SER A 305 -13.46 -10.80 -17.02
C SER A 305 -13.04 -9.87 -15.89
N ALA A 306 -11.89 -9.18 -16.00
CA ALA A 306 -11.46 -8.21 -14.99
C ALA A 306 -12.39 -6.99 -14.88
N VAL A 307 -12.89 -6.48 -16.02
CA VAL A 307 -13.86 -5.37 -16.02
C VAL A 307 -15.18 -5.81 -15.40
N PHE A 308 -15.71 -6.98 -15.79
CA PHE A 308 -16.97 -7.49 -15.26
C PHE A 308 -16.87 -7.85 -13.78
N GLU A 309 -15.74 -8.38 -13.31
CA GLU A 309 -15.51 -8.62 -11.89
C GLU A 309 -15.65 -7.34 -11.05
N VAL A 310 -15.08 -6.22 -11.52
CA VAL A 310 -15.23 -4.92 -10.86
C VAL A 310 -16.68 -4.42 -10.89
N LEU A 311 -17.37 -4.61 -12.01
CA LEU A 311 -18.78 -4.21 -12.18
C LEU A 311 -19.72 -5.03 -11.29
N ASP A 312 -19.45 -6.32 -11.09
CA ASP A 312 -20.25 -7.21 -10.25
C ASP A 312 -20.15 -6.89 -8.76
N MET A 313 -19.10 -6.16 -8.36
CA MET A 313 -18.93 -5.68 -6.98
C MET A 313 -19.61 -4.32 -6.71
N GLN A 314 -20.21 -3.69 -7.72
CA GLN A 314 -20.96 -2.43 -7.53
C GLN A 314 -22.36 -2.73 -6.97
N ASP A 315 -22.72 -2.09 -5.85
CA ASP A 315 -24.03 -2.24 -5.22
C ASP A 315 -25.17 -1.71 -6.12
N GLU A 316 -24.91 -0.63 -6.85
CA GLU A 316 -25.80 -0.09 -7.89
C GLU A 316 -25.04 -0.09 -9.22
N ARG A 317 -25.43 -0.96 -10.16
CA ARG A 317 -24.83 -1.04 -11.51
C ARG A 317 -25.19 0.19 -12.37
N ILE A 318 -24.78 1.38 -11.95
CA ILE A 318 -24.99 2.64 -12.69
C ILE A 318 -23.71 2.99 -13.44
N VAL A 319 -23.23 2.05 -14.26
CA VAL A 319 -22.14 2.30 -15.21
C VAL A 319 -22.73 2.34 -16.61
N SER A 320 -22.57 3.46 -17.29
CA SER A 320 -23.04 3.61 -18.67
C SER A 320 -22.20 2.77 -19.64
N HIS A 321 -22.80 2.35 -20.76
CA HIS A 321 -22.08 1.69 -21.84
C HIS A 321 -20.89 2.52 -22.35
N GLU A 322 -20.96 3.85 -22.26
CA GLU A 322 -19.87 4.77 -22.62
C GLU A 322 -18.68 4.62 -21.66
N GLN A 323 -18.93 4.61 -20.35
CA GLN A 323 -17.89 4.42 -19.33
C GLN A 323 -17.21 3.05 -19.45
N ILE A 324 -17.98 2.00 -19.75
CA ILE A 324 -17.41 0.67 -19.98
C ILE A 324 -16.53 0.69 -21.24
N ALA A 325 -17.02 1.23 -22.35
CA ALA A 325 -16.27 1.33 -23.60
C ALA A 325 -14.99 2.16 -23.45
N GLU A 326 -15.03 3.28 -22.73
CA GLU A 326 -13.87 4.11 -22.43
C GLU A 326 -12.81 3.32 -21.64
N THR A 327 -13.24 2.57 -20.61
CA THR A 327 -12.33 1.73 -19.83
C THR A 327 -11.66 0.66 -20.68
N PHE A 328 -12.42 -0.07 -21.51
CA PHE A 328 -11.84 -1.04 -22.44
C PHE A 328 -10.83 -0.38 -23.40
N ASN A 329 -11.14 0.80 -23.94
CA ASN A 329 -10.25 1.49 -24.87
C ASN A 329 -8.93 1.90 -24.19
N VAL A 330 -8.97 2.39 -22.95
CA VAL A 330 -7.75 2.71 -22.18
C VAL A 330 -6.94 1.45 -21.88
N VAL A 331 -7.59 0.38 -21.42
CA VAL A 331 -6.92 -0.89 -21.09
C VAL A 331 -6.32 -1.54 -22.33
N PHE A 332 -7.05 -1.61 -23.45
CA PHE A 332 -6.53 -2.16 -24.70
C PHE A 332 -5.36 -1.36 -25.25
N ALA A 333 -5.44 -0.03 -25.21
CA ALA A 333 -4.33 0.83 -25.63
C ALA A 333 -3.07 0.57 -24.79
N ALA A 334 -3.20 0.40 -23.48
CA ALA A 334 -2.06 0.10 -22.59
C ALA A 334 -1.40 -1.26 -22.85
N PHE A 335 -2.07 -2.17 -23.56
CA PHE A 335 -1.55 -3.48 -23.96
C PHE A 335 -1.25 -3.60 -25.46
N ASP A 336 -1.17 -2.47 -26.18
CA ASP A 336 -0.92 -2.42 -27.62
C ASP A 336 -1.97 -3.20 -28.46
N ILE A 337 -3.18 -3.39 -27.90
CA ILE A 337 -4.29 -4.03 -28.59
C ILE A 337 -5.03 -2.95 -29.39
N LYS A 338 -4.86 -2.98 -30.72
CA LYS A 338 -5.48 -2.01 -31.66
C LYS A 338 -6.95 -2.32 -31.92
N VAL A 339 -7.75 -2.42 -30.86
CA VAL A 339 -9.20 -2.61 -30.92
C VAL A 339 -9.84 -1.39 -30.27
N LYS A 340 -10.81 -0.80 -30.96
CA LYS A 340 -11.64 0.28 -30.43
C LYS A 340 -13.03 -0.25 -30.14
N ILE A 341 -13.40 -0.28 -28.86
CA ILE A 341 -14.75 -0.60 -28.43
C ILE A 341 -15.62 0.64 -28.61
N THR A 342 -16.76 0.44 -29.26
CA THR A 342 -17.76 1.48 -29.48
C THR A 342 -18.97 1.21 -28.59
N THR A 343 -19.70 2.26 -28.20
CA THR A 343 -20.90 2.14 -27.38
C THR A 343 -21.96 1.23 -28.01
N SER A 344 -22.01 1.15 -29.35
CA SER A 344 -22.89 0.21 -30.06
C SER A 344 -22.55 -1.26 -29.81
N MET A 345 -21.27 -1.60 -29.62
CA MET A 345 -20.84 -2.97 -29.32
C MET A 345 -21.17 -3.39 -27.89
N MET A 346 -21.51 -2.43 -27.02
CA MET A 346 -21.87 -2.65 -25.63
C MET A 346 -23.39 -2.68 -25.41
N LYS A 347 -24.22 -2.46 -26.45
CA LYS A 347 -25.68 -2.45 -26.30
C LYS A 347 -26.31 -3.83 -26.07
N ASP A 348 -25.57 -4.89 -26.42
CA ASP A 348 -26.00 -6.28 -26.32
C ASP A 348 -25.43 -7.01 -25.09
N ILE A 349 -24.73 -6.26 -24.22
CA ILE A 349 -24.12 -6.68 -22.95
C ILE A 349 -24.93 -6.03 -21.83
#